data_AF-A0A973G9T7-F1
#
_entry.id   AF-A0A973G9T7-F1
#
_cell.length_a   1.000
_cell.length_b   1.000
_cell.length_c   1.000
_cell.angle_alpha   90.00
_cell.angle_beta   90.00
_cell.angle_gamma   90.00
#
_symmetry.space_group_name_H-M   'P 1'
#
loop_
_entity.id
_entity.type
_entity.pdbx_description
1 polymer ?
#
loop_
_entity_poly.entity_id
_entity_poly.type
_entity_poly.pdbx_seq_one_letter_code
_entity_poly.pdbx_strand_id
1 'polypeptide(L)'
;SDVPRALTGADAVLVTHEHGDHVVPDVLVAALATDPSLHVWAPASVVALLVAAGAASAQVSAVRAGDRFDAAGLAVEVVGELHALIHQDVPRITNVGYLIGGVYHPGDAFTVPDGSVEVLLAPVGAPWLRLGEAIDFVRAVAPSVVVPIHDALLSDAGRQIADRLLTTLGGAGEYRRLVVGEGIDIV
;
A
#
# COMPACT_ATOMS: atom_id res chain seq x y z
N SER A 1 9.98 -6.73 -0.93
CA SER A 1 8.90 -7.58 -1.46
C SER A 1 9.46 -8.58 -2.46
N ASP A 2 8.78 -9.70 -2.69
CA ASP A 2 9.06 -10.65 -3.78
C ASP A 2 8.16 -10.30 -4.98
N VAL A 3 8.57 -9.30 -5.75
CA VAL A 3 7.77 -8.73 -6.86
C VAL A 3 7.43 -9.77 -7.94
N PRO A 4 8.37 -10.61 -8.42
CA PRO A 4 8.04 -11.64 -9.41
C PRO A 4 6.95 -12.59 -8.94
N ARG A 5 7.01 -13.02 -7.67
CA ARG A 5 5.96 -13.87 -7.08
C ARG A 5 4.63 -13.15 -6.98
N ALA A 6 4.62 -11.87 -6.59
CA ALA A 6 3.40 -11.07 -6.48
C ALA A 6 2.68 -10.86 -7.82
N LEU A 7 3.42 -10.82 -8.94
CA LEU A 7 2.84 -10.63 -10.28
C LEU A 7 2.39 -11.95 -10.94
N THR A 8 2.89 -13.10 -10.47
CA THR A 8 2.57 -14.39 -11.09
C THR A 8 1.11 -14.75 -10.84
N GLY A 9 0.29 -14.75 -11.89
CA GLY A 9 -1.13 -15.09 -11.81
C GLY A 9 -2.02 -13.99 -11.23
N ALA A 10 -1.52 -12.76 -11.14
CA ALA A 10 -2.33 -11.63 -10.72
C ALA A 10 -3.20 -11.13 -11.89
N ASP A 11 -4.50 -10.98 -11.66
CA ASP A 11 -5.43 -10.34 -12.61
C ASP A 11 -5.40 -8.80 -12.49
N ALA A 12 -4.98 -8.29 -11.34
CA ALA A 12 -5.00 -6.87 -11.00
C ALA A 12 -3.77 -6.46 -10.18
N VAL A 13 -3.23 -5.28 -10.48
CA VAL A 13 -2.15 -4.66 -9.70
C VAL A 13 -2.55 -3.25 -9.30
N LEU A 14 -2.42 -2.95 -8.01
CA LEU A 14 -2.73 -1.63 -7.45
C LEU A 14 -1.43 -0.99 -6.97
N VAL A 15 -1.13 0.21 -7.46
CA VAL A 15 0.09 0.96 -7.10
C VAL A 15 -0.29 2.23 -6.38
N THR A 16 0.34 2.50 -5.24
CA THR A 16 0.00 3.62 -4.34
C THR A 16 0.60 4.94 -4.81
N HIS A 17 1.88 4.94 -5.24
CA HIS A 17 2.61 6.10 -5.73
C HIS A 17 3.88 5.72 -6.50
N GLU A 18 4.65 6.72 -6.93
CA GLU A 18 5.74 6.59 -7.91
C GLU A 18 7.14 6.29 -7.36
N HIS A 19 7.30 6.11 -6.04
CA HIS A 19 8.61 5.78 -5.48
C HIS A 19 9.05 4.36 -5.88
N GLY A 20 10.37 4.17 -6.02
CA GLY A 20 10.96 2.94 -6.56
C GLY A 20 10.81 1.70 -5.67
N ASP A 21 10.45 1.87 -4.40
CA ASP A 21 10.11 0.80 -3.46
C ASP A 21 8.62 0.40 -3.52
N HIS A 22 7.79 1.14 -4.27
CA HIS A 22 6.38 0.83 -4.54
C HIS A 22 6.12 0.41 -5.99
N VAL A 23 6.91 0.91 -6.94
CA VAL A 23 6.80 0.54 -8.36
C VAL A 23 8.15 0.43 -9.05
N VAL A 24 8.30 -0.63 -9.86
CA VAL A 24 9.41 -0.80 -10.79
C VAL A 24 8.82 -0.86 -12.20
N PRO A 25 8.77 0.27 -12.94
CA PRO A 25 8.03 0.37 -14.20
C PRO A 25 8.40 -0.72 -15.21
N ASP A 26 9.70 -0.97 -15.41
CA ASP A 26 10.17 -1.97 -16.38
C ASP A 26 9.66 -3.38 -16.08
N VAL A 27 9.58 -3.74 -14.79
CA VAL A 27 9.09 -5.06 -14.35
C VAL A 27 7.59 -5.17 -14.59
N LEU A 28 6.83 -4.10 -14.29
CA LEU A 28 5.39 -4.10 -14.45
C LEU A 28 4.97 -4.06 -15.92
N VAL A 29 5.68 -3.29 -16.75
CA VAL A 29 5.48 -3.27 -18.21
C VAL A 29 5.77 -4.63 -18.82
N ALA A 30 6.84 -5.31 -18.38
CA ALA A 30 7.13 -6.67 -18.84
C ALA A 30 6.00 -7.65 -18.52
N ALA A 31 5.42 -7.56 -17.31
CA ALA A 31 4.27 -8.38 -16.93
C ALA A 31 3.02 -8.07 -17.78
N LEU A 32 2.70 -6.79 -17.97
CA LEU A 32 1.60 -6.34 -18.82
C LEU A 32 1.73 -6.83 -20.27
N ALA A 33 2.95 -6.87 -20.81
CA ALA A 33 3.22 -7.37 -22.15
C ALA A 33 3.01 -8.89 -22.27
N THR A 34 3.19 -9.64 -21.18
CA THR A 34 2.98 -11.11 -21.16
C THR A 34 1.53 -11.51 -20.95
N ASP A 35 0.74 -10.66 -20.30
CA ASP A 35 -0.66 -10.93 -19.98
C ASP A 35 -1.56 -9.75 -20.37
N PRO A 36 -2.29 -9.85 -21.50
CA PRO A 36 -3.23 -8.82 -21.94
C PRO A 36 -4.43 -8.59 -21.01
N SER A 37 -4.73 -9.54 -20.10
CA SER A 37 -5.81 -9.40 -19.12
C SER A 37 -5.37 -8.73 -17.82
N LEU A 38 -4.07 -8.70 -17.55
CA LEU A 38 -3.53 -7.97 -16.40
C LEU A 38 -3.78 -6.48 -16.57
N HIS A 39 -4.29 -5.86 -15.50
CA HIS A 39 -4.61 -4.43 -15.48
C HIS A 39 -4.02 -3.76 -14.23
N VAL A 40 -3.58 -2.51 -14.39
CA VAL A 40 -2.97 -1.71 -13.32
C VAL A 40 -3.85 -0.51 -13.00
N TRP A 41 -4.11 -0.27 -11.72
CA TRP A 41 -4.70 0.97 -11.23
C TRP A 41 -3.69 1.71 -10.36
N ALA A 42 -3.50 2.99 -10.66
CA ALA A 42 -2.50 3.81 -9.98
C ALA A 42 -2.80 5.31 -10.10
N PRO A 43 -2.17 6.20 -9.32
CA PRO A 43 -2.22 7.62 -9.58
C PRO A 43 -1.79 7.98 -11.00
N ALA A 44 -2.28 9.11 -11.51
CA ALA A 44 -1.97 9.58 -12.86
C ALA A 44 -0.46 9.68 -13.14
N SER A 45 0.35 10.00 -12.13
CA SER A 45 1.81 10.10 -12.28
C SER A 45 2.47 8.75 -12.51
N VAL A 46 2.03 7.70 -11.81
CA VAL A 46 2.47 6.31 -12.06
C VAL A 46 2.01 5.83 -13.44
N VAL A 47 0.75 6.11 -13.82
CA VAL A 47 0.25 5.76 -15.16
C VAL A 47 1.10 6.41 -16.25
N ALA A 48 1.48 7.68 -16.09
CA ALA A 48 2.36 8.36 -17.02
C ALA A 48 3.74 7.69 -17.11
N LEU A 49 4.32 7.26 -15.98
CA LEU A 49 5.58 6.50 -15.97
C LEU A 49 5.46 5.17 -16.71
N LEU A 50 4.38 4.42 -16.50
CA LEU A 50 4.16 3.12 -17.15
C LEU A 50 3.94 3.27 -18.66
N VAL A 51 3.15 4.25 -19.09
CA VAL A 51 2.94 4.53 -20.52
C VAL A 51 4.25 4.98 -21.17
N ALA A 52 5.04 5.83 -20.52
CA ALA A 52 6.35 6.24 -21.02
C ALA A 52 7.33 5.06 -21.12
N ALA A 53 7.21 4.07 -20.24
CA ALA A 53 7.98 2.82 -20.26
C ALA A 53 7.44 1.77 -21.24
N GLY A 54 6.30 2.01 -21.90
CA GLY A 54 5.75 1.15 -22.97
C GLY A 54 4.52 0.34 -22.61
N ALA A 55 3.86 0.58 -21.46
CA ALA A 55 2.57 -0.03 -21.15
C ALA A 55 1.50 0.37 -22.18
N ALA A 56 0.66 -0.59 -22.60
CA ALA A 56 -0.51 -0.29 -23.39
C ALA A 56 -1.50 0.53 -22.57
N SER A 57 -1.96 1.67 -23.09
CA SER A 57 -2.89 2.56 -22.37
C SER A 57 -4.21 1.89 -21.98
N ALA A 58 -4.59 0.79 -22.63
CA ALA A 58 -5.79 0.02 -22.30
C ALA A 58 -5.65 -0.81 -21.02
N GLN A 59 -4.43 -1.11 -20.56
CA GLN A 59 -4.14 -1.95 -19.39
C GLN A 59 -3.78 -1.15 -18.14
N VAL A 60 -3.83 0.18 -18.21
CA VAL A 60 -3.50 1.07 -17.09
C VAL A 60 -4.63 2.06 -16.88
N SER A 61 -5.00 2.32 -15.63
CA SER A 61 -6.06 3.25 -15.29
C SER A 61 -5.62 4.18 -14.16
N ALA A 62 -5.81 5.48 -14.41
CA ALA A 62 -5.55 6.50 -13.42
C ALA A 62 -6.68 6.51 -12.39
N VAL A 63 -6.32 6.55 -11.11
CA VAL A 63 -7.26 6.67 -9.99
C VAL A 63 -6.89 7.82 -9.07
N ARG A 64 -7.87 8.29 -8.30
CA ARG A 64 -7.72 9.34 -7.29
C ARG A 64 -8.63 9.08 -6.10
N ALA A 65 -8.40 9.80 -5.00
CA ALA A 65 -9.23 9.72 -3.80
C ALA A 65 -10.73 9.81 -4.11
N GLY A 66 -11.51 8.92 -3.49
CA GLY A 66 -12.96 8.81 -3.65
C GLY A 66 -13.42 7.99 -4.86
N ASP A 67 -12.52 7.57 -5.75
CA ASP A 67 -12.87 6.65 -6.82
C ASP A 67 -13.22 5.27 -6.24
N ARG A 68 -14.16 4.60 -6.90
CA ARG A 68 -14.58 3.22 -6.62
C ARG A 68 -14.64 2.44 -7.92
N PHE A 69 -14.11 1.23 -7.91
CA PHE A 69 -14.07 0.36 -9.09
C PHE A 69 -13.99 -1.11 -8.68
N ASP A 70 -14.23 -2.01 -9.63
CA ASP A 70 -14.00 -3.44 -9.47
C ASP A 70 -12.66 -3.81 -10.14
N ALA A 71 -11.84 -4.56 -9.42
CA ALA A 71 -10.61 -5.15 -9.93
C ALA A 71 -10.57 -6.62 -9.53
N ALA A 72 -10.39 -7.52 -10.51
CA ALA A 72 -10.40 -8.98 -10.29
C ALA A 72 -11.67 -9.49 -9.54
N GLY A 73 -12.82 -8.82 -9.72
CA GLY A 73 -14.07 -9.17 -9.03
C GLY A 73 -14.15 -8.70 -7.57
N LEU A 74 -13.20 -7.89 -7.10
CA LEU A 74 -13.19 -7.28 -5.78
C LEU A 74 -13.50 -5.79 -5.90
N ALA A 75 -14.41 -5.31 -5.05
CA ALA A 75 -14.68 -3.88 -4.92
C ALA A 75 -13.49 -3.17 -4.25
N VAL A 76 -13.03 -2.08 -4.87
CA VAL A 76 -11.91 -1.26 -4.42
C VAL A 76 -12.37 0.17 -4.18
N GLU A 77 -11.99 0.74 -3.04
CA GLU A 77 -12.12 2.17 -2.74
C GLU A 77 -10.73 2.81 -2.64
N VAL A 78 -10.58 3.99 -3.23
CA VAL A 78 -9.33 4.75 -3.25
C VAL A 78 -9.36 5.85 -2.20
N VAL A 79 -8.36 5.86 -1.32
CA VAL A 79 -8.32 6.69 -0.12
C VAL A 79 -7.06 7.55 -0.10
N GLY A 80 -7.19 8.84 0.19
CA GLY A 80 -6.04 9.73 0.33
C GLY A 80 -5.48 10.24 -0.98
N GLU A 81 -4.76 11.35 -0.88
CA GLU A 81 -4.30 12.12 -2.04
C GLU A 81 -2.79 12.38 -2.02
N LEU A 82 -2.19 12.51 -0.84
CA LEU A 82 -0.79 12.92 -0.70
C LEU A 82 -0.01 11.97 0.17
N HIS A 83 1.24 11.73 -0.24
CA HIS A 83 2.24 11.04 0.57
C HIS A 83 2.48 11.80 1.89
N ALA A 84 2.85 11.09 2.95
CA ALA A 84 3.30 11.68 4.21
C ALA A 84 4.45 12.67 3.96
N LEU A 85 4.57 13.71 4.78
CA LEU A 85 5.63 14.70 4.59
C LEU A 85 6.99 14.09 4.91
N ILE A 86 7.89 14.01 3.93
CA ILE A 86 9.28 13.57 4.13
C ILE A 86 10.11 14.71 4.76
N HIS A 87 10.11 15.87 4.11
CA HIS A 87 10.80 17.08 4.56
C HIS A 87 10.18 18.31 3.88
N GLN A 88 10.29 19.50 4.50
CA GLN A 88 9.70 20.74 3.96
C GLN A 88 10.28 21.13 2.58
N ASP A 89 11.54 20.77 2.34
CA ASP A 89 12.24 21.05 1.07
C ASP A 89 12.01 19.98 -0.02
N VAL A 90 11.27 18.92 0.29
CA VAL A 90 10.96 17.85 -0.66
C VAL A 90 9.50 18.00 -1.09
N PRO A 91 9.22 18.21 -2.40
CA PRO A 91 7.86 18.27 -2.90
C PRO A 91 7.05 17.03 -2.49
N ARG A 92 5.84 17.23 -1.97
CA ARG A 92 4.93 16.12 -1.70
C ARG A 92 4.32 15.64 -3.02
N ILE A 93 4.41 14.34 -3.24
CA ILE A 93 3.81 13.66 -4.39
C ILE A 93 2.45 13.06 -4.04
N THR A 94 1.71 12.68 -5.07
CA THR A 94 0.47 11.94 -4.91
C THR A 94 0.73 10.57 -4.29
N ASN A 95 -0.05 10.21 -3.28
CA ASN A 95 -0.15 8.84 -2.78
C ASN A 95 -1.62 8.53 -2.55
N VAL A 96 -2.08 7.43 -3.13
CA VAL A 96 -3.37 6.84 -2.81
C VAL A 96 -3.17 5.55 -2.01
N GLY A 97 -4.11 5.25 -1.14
CA GLY A 97 -4.29 3.96 -0.51
C GLY A 97 -5.51 3.23 -1.09
N TYR A 98 -5.60 1.93 -0.84
CA TYR A 98 -6.66 1.06 -1.35
C TYR A 98 -7.32 0.30 -0.21
N LEU A 99 -8.64 0.40 -0.12
CA LEU A 99 -9.48 -0.44 0.75
C LEU A 99 -10.16 -1.51 -0.11
N ILE A 100 -9.89 -2.79 0.17
CA ILE A 100 -10.30 -3.93 -0.64
C ILE A 100 -10.76 -5.05 0.29
N GLY A 101 -12.04 -5.41 0.25
CA GLY A 101 -12.57 -6.51 1.07
C GLY A 101 -12.22 -6.42 2.56
N GLY A 102 -12.27 -5.21 3.15
CA GLY A 102 -11.90 -4.98 4.55
C GLY A 102 -10.40 -4.77 4.82
N VAL A 103 -9.53 -4.96 3.83
CA VAL A 103 -8.08 -4.72 3.92
C VAL A 103 -7.73 -3.32 3.46
N TYR A 104 -7.07 -2.54 4.31
CA TYR A 104 -6.58 -1.21 3.95
C TYR A 104 -5.05 -1.19 3.79
N HIS A 105 -4.61 -0.86 2.57
CA HIS A 105 -3.22 -0.54 2.26
C HIS A 105 -3.08 0.99 2.05
N PRO A 106 -2.52 1.76 2.99
CA PRO A 106 -2.48 3.21 2.90
C PRO A 106 -1.39 3.75 1.96
N GLY A 107 -0.44 2.90 1.56
CA GLY A 107 0.80 3.37 0.95
C GLY A 107 1.65 4.08 1.99
N ASP A 108 2.34 5.14 1.57
CA ASP A 108 3.20 5.92 2.45
C ASP A 108 2.46 7.15 2.96
N ALA A 109 1.33 6.91 3.62
CA ALA A 109 0.49 7.94 4.19
C ALA A 109 -0.22 7.45 5.45
N PHE A 110 -0.72 8.39 6.25
CA PHE A 110 -1.57 8.13 7.41
C PHE A 110 -2.99 8.66 7.18
N THR A 111 -3.52 8.44 5.98
CA THR A 111 -4.91 8.85 5.66
C THR A 111 -5.88 7.86 6.28
N VAL A 112 -6.79 8.33 7.13
CA VAL A 112 -7.82 7.48 7.74
C VAL A 112 -9.00 7.35 6.75
N PRO A 113 -9.45 6.14 6.41
CA PRO A 113 -10.64 5.94 5.57
C PRO A 113 -11.92 6.23 6.38
N ASP A 114 -13.01 6.60 5.70
CA ASP A 114 -14.31 6.85 6.34
C ASP A 114 -15.02 5.54 6.76
N GLY A 115 -14.62 4.40 6.19
CA GLY A 115 -15.22 3.08 6.42
C GLY A 115 -14.53 2.24 7.50
N SER A 116 -15.18 1.14 7.90
CA SER A 116 -14.57 0.16 8.80
C SER A 116 -13.43 -0.59 8.11
N VAL A 117 -12.31 -0.73 8.82
CA VAL A 117 -11.16 -1.52 8.38
C VAL A 117 -11.08 -2.78 9.22
N GLU A 118 -11.05 -3.94 8.59
CA GLU A 118 -10.80 -5.20 9.28
C GLU A 118 -9.30 -5.39 9.48
N VAL A 119 -8.53 -5.32 8.39
CA VAL A 119 -7.08 -5.49 8.40
C VAL A 119 -6.41 -4.21 7.92
N LEU A 120 -5.58 -3.62 8.77
CA LEU A 120 -4.74 -2.48 8.40
C LEU A 120 -3.30 -2.94 8.12
N LEU A 121 -2.79 -2.62 6.93
CA LEU A 121 -1.38 -2.74 6.61
C LEU A 121 -0.66 -1.45 7.05
N ALA A 122 -0.12 -1.45 8.28
CA ALA A 122 0.41 -0.24 8.91
C ALA A 122 1.91 -0.05 8.59
N PRO A 123 2.34 1.04 7.91
CA PRO A 123 3.75 1.34 7.76
C PRO A 123 4.39 1.62 9.13
N VAL A 124 5.56 1.04 9.40
CA VAL A 124 6.24 1.18 10.71
C VAL A 124 7.69 1.68 10.64
N GLY A 125 8.26 1.88 9.45
CA GLY A 125 9.62 2.37 9.32
C GLY A 125 9.92 3.06 7.99
N ALA A 126 10.10 4.37 7.99
CA ALA A 126 10.50 5.12 6.81
C ALA A 126 11.24 6.40 7.22
N PRO A 127 11.97 7.08 6.31
CA PRO A 127 12.60 8.36 6.61
C PRO A 127 11.62 9.45 7.05
N TRP A 128 10.36 9.35 6.60
CA TRP A 128 9.27 10.29 6.87
C TRP A 128 8.45 9.95 8.12
N LEU A 129 8.70 8.80 8.74
CA LEU A 129 7.82 8.23 9.76
C LEU A 129 8.38 8.41 11.16
N ARG A 130 7.56 8.95 12.07
CA ARG A 130 7.73 8.76 13.51
C ARG A 130 6.78 7.67 13.99
N LEU A 131 7.30 6.70 14.76
CA LEU A 131 6.50 5.56 15.24
C LEU A 131 5.26 5.97 16.06
N GLY A 132 5.31 7.11 16.76
CA GLY A 132 4.15 7.67 17.45
C GLY A 132 2.98 7.99 16.52
N GLU A 133 3.25 8.50 15.31
CA GLU A 133 2.23 8.80 14.31
C GLU A 133 1.61 7.52 13.75
N ALA A 134 2.42 6.46 13.58
CA ALA A 134 1.88 5.15 13.20
C ALA A 134 0.94 4.58 14.29
N ILE A 135 1.27 4.76 15.57
CA ILE A 135 0.39 4.35 16.68
C ILE A 135 -0.92 5.15 16.66
N ASP A 136 -0.85 6.47 16.50
CA ASP A 136 -2.03 7.32 16.44
C ASP A 136 -2.89 7.02 15.21
N PHE A 137 -2.26 6.69 14.08
CA PHE A 137 -2.94 6.23 12.87
C PHE A 137 -3.68 4.91 13.10
N VAL A 138 -3.03 3.89 13.70
CA VAL A 138 -3.71 2.63 14.04
C VAL A 138 -4.92 2.87 14.94
N ARG A 139 -4.80 3.74 15.95
CA ARG A 139 -5.91 4.09 16.84
C ARG A 139 -7.05 4.79 16.12
N ALA A 140 -6.72 5.69 15.18
CA ALA A 140 -7.72 6.43 14.42
C ALA A 140 -8.48 5.53 13.43
N VAL A 141 -7.80 4.57 12.81
CA VAL A 141 -8.42 3.57 11.94
C VAL A 141 -9.22 2.53 12.75
N ALA A 142 -8.76 2.22 13.97
CA ALA A 142 -9.35 1.21 14.87
C ALA A 142 -9.61 -0.16 14.20
N PRO A 143 -8.60 -0.78 13.55
CA PRO A 143 -8.80 -2.02 12.83
C PRO A 143 -8.92 -3.22 13.78
N SER A 144 -9.49 -4.33 13.27
CA SER A 144 -9.50 -5.60 14.02
C SER A 144 -8.11 -6.23 14.08
N VAL A 145 -7.39 -6.21 12.97
CA VAL A 145 -6.03 -6.76 12.83
C VAL A 145 -5.10 -5.68 12.27
N VAL A 146 -3.90 -5.58 12.83
CA VAL A 146 -2.79 -4.79 12.27
C VAL A 146 -1.71 -5.71 11.76
N VAL A 147 -1.30 -5.50 10.51
CA VAL A 147 -0.11 -6.11 9.92
C VAL A 147 0.94 -5.02 9.66
N PRO A 148 2.11 -5.05 10.29
CA PRO A 148 3.17 -4.08 9.99
C PRO A 148 3.72 -4.29 8.58
N ILE A 149 3.88 -3.19 7.85
CA ILE A 149 4.56 -3.13 6.55
C ILE A 149 5.66 -2.06 6.59
N HIS A 150 6.41 -1.95 5.49
CA HIS A 150 7.41 -0.89 5.30
C HIS A 150 8.44 -0.84 6.44
N ASP A 151 9.13 -1.96 6.70
CA ASP A 151 10.06 -2.11 7.84
C ASP A 151 11.44 -2.65 7.43
N ALA A 152 11.69 -2.73 6.12
CA ALA A 152 12.95 -3.24 5.57
C ALA A 152 14.16 -2.39 5.97
N LEU A 153 13.95 -1.09 6.22
CA LEU A 153 14.97 -0.16 6.69
C LEU A 153 15.32 -0.33 8.18
N LEU A 154 14.49 -1.04 8.94
CA LEU A 154 14.74 -1.25 10.37
C LEU A 154 15.73 -2.40 10.58
N SER A 155 16.52 -2.30 11.65
CA SER A 155 17.23 -3.47 12.19
C SER A 155 16.25 -4.42 12.87
N ASP A 156 16.69 -5.63 13.23
CA ASP A 156 15.86 -6.57 13.99
C ASP A 156 15.38 -5.98 15.32
N ALA A 157 16.26 -5.27 16.04
CA ALA A 157 15.89 -4.56 17.25
C ALA A 157 14.87 -3.46 16.99
N GLY A 158 15.00 -2.73 15.87
CA GLY A 158 14.03 -1.71 15.45
C GLY A 158 12.64 -2.31 15.19
N ARG A 159 12.58 -3.43 14.46
CA ARG A 159 11.33 -4.17 14.22
C ARG A 159 10.68 -4.61 15.53
N GLN A 160 11.44 -5.20 16.46
CA GLN A 160 10.93 -5.64 17.77
C GLN A 160 10.37 -4.48 18.61
N ILE A 161 11.00 -3.30 18.54
CA ILE A 161 10.50 -2.11 19.22
C ILE A 161 9.17 -1.66 18.60
N ALA A 162 9.09 -1.59 17.26
CA ALA A 162 7.86 -1.25 16.55
C ALA A 162 6.73 -2.23 16.91
N ASP A 163 7.00 -3.53 16.84
CA ASP A 163 6.05 -4.60 17.15
C ASP A 163 5.47 -4.45 18.56
N ARG A 164 6.36 -4.33 19.55
CA ARG A 164 5.96 -4.19 20.95
C ARG A 164 5.10 -2.94 21.16
N LEU A 165 5.49 -1.81 20.58
CA LEU A 165 4.80 -0.55 20.80
C LEU A 165 3.44 -0.50 20.09
N LEU A 166 3.34 -0.99 18.84
CA LEU A 166 2.04 -1.09 18.17
C LEU A 166 1.11 -2.09 18.86
N THR A 167 1.62 -3.23 19.32
CA THR A 167 0.83 -4.21 20.09
C THR A 167 0.30 -3.60 21.39
N THR A 168 1.14 -2.86 22.12
CA THR A 168 0.77 -2.36 23.45
C THR A 168 -0.07 -1.09 23.38
N LEU A 169 0.18 -0.23 22.38
CA LEU A 169 -0.37 1.12 22.33
C LEU A 169 -1.37 1.33 21.19
N GLY A 170 -1.31 0.54 20.12
CA GLY A 170 -2.13 0.73 18.91
C GLY A 170 -3.62 0.48 19.11
N GLY A 171 -3.99 -0.39 20.04
CA GLY A 171 -5.39 -0.62 20.43
C GLY A 171 -6.20 -1.48 19.45
N ALA A 172 -5.57 -2.09 18.45
CA ALA A 172 -6.20 -3.10 17.60
C ALA A 172 -6.47 -4.40 18.38
N GLY A 173 -7.43 -5.21 17.91
CA GLY A 173 -7.76 -6.49 18.51
C GLY A 173 -6.62 -7.51 18.43
N GLU A 174 -5.94 -7.54 17.28
CA GLU A 174 -4.80 -8.41 17.01
C GLU A 174 -3.66 -7.63 16.33
N TYR A 175 -2.43 -7.94 16.71
CA TYR A 175 -1.22 -7.54 16.00
C TYR A 175 -0.57 -8.78 15.38
N ARG A 176 -0.39 -8.78 14.05
CA ARG A 176 0.12 -9.94 13.31
C ARG A 176 1.21 -9.55 12.33
N ARG A 177 2.45 -9.86 12.68
CA ARG A 177 3.60 -9.75 11.76
C ARG A 177 3.61 -10.94 10.81
N LEU A 178 3.69 -10.65 9.52
CA LEU A 178 3.89 -11.64 8.47
C LEU A 178 5.33 -11.61 7.98
N VAL A 179 5.93 -12.79 7.80
CA VAL A 179 7.19 -12.90 7.06
C VAL A 179 6.91 -12.99 5.56
N VAL A 180 7.91 -12.70 4.72
CA VAL A 180 7.76 -12.77 3.26
C VAL A 180 7.28 -14.16 2.84
N GLY A 181 6.14 -14.21 2.14
CA GLY A 181 5.51 -15.44 1.66
C GLY A 181 4.47 -16.06 2.62
N GLU A 182 4.33 -15.51 3.83
CA GLU A 182 3.22 -15.84 4.73
C GLU A 182 1.95 -15.07 4.33
N GLY A 183 0.79 -15.68 4.57
CA GLY A 183 -0.52 -15.07 4.36
C GLY A 183 -1.44 -15.27 5.56
N ILE A 184 -2.56 -14.56 5.55
CA ILE A 184 -3.64 -14.70 6.53
C ILE A 184 -4.95 -14.85 5.79
N ASP A 185 -5.85 -15.67 6.33
CA ASP A 185 -7.22 -15.73 5.88
C ASP A 185 -8.02 -14.64 6.61
N ILE A 186 -8.89 -13.97 5.87
CA ILE A 186 -9.76 -12.88 6.31
C ILE A 186 -11.19 -13.39 6.11
N VAL A 187 -12.07 -13.17 7.10
CA VAL A 187 -13.37 -13.87 7.23
C VAL A 187 -14.53 -13.04 6.69
#